data_AF-A0A538PK64-F1
#
_entry.id   AF-A0A538PK64-F1
#
_cell.length_a   1.000
_cell.length_b   1.000
_cell.length_c   1.000
_cell.angle_alpha   90.00
_cell.angle_beta   90.00
_cell.angle_gamma   90.00
#
_symmetry.space_group_name_H-M   'P 1'
#
loop_
_entity.id
_entity.type
_entity.pdbx_description
1 polymer ?
#
loop_
_entity_poly.entity_id
_entity_poly.type
_entity_poly.pdbx_seq_one_letter_code
_entity_poly.pdbx_strand_id
1 'polypeptide(L)' 'FLLQVGFIARTPRGRVATAAGFQHMGLVAPSKAPSGGQGSPQGRLF' A
#
# COMPACT_ATOMS: atom_id res chain seq x y z
N PHE A 1 -9.69 -9.67 -8.43
CA PHE A 1 -8.41 -10.27 -8.83
C PHE A 1 -7.20 -9.57 -8.18
N LEU A 2 -6.78 -8.36 -8.57
CA LEU A 2 -5.56 -7.72 -8.05
C LEU A 2 -5.51 -7.51 -6.53
N LEU A 3 -6.66 -7.22 -5.91
CA LEU A 3 -6.79 -7.15 -4.45
C LEU A 3 -6.64 -8.53 -3.79
N GLN A 4 -7.13 -9.58 -4.45
CA GLN A 4 -7.11 -10.95 -3.93
C GLN A 4 -5.71 -11.57 -4.02
N VAL A 5 -4.95 -11.24 -5.07
CA VAL A 5 -3.54 -11.64 -5.22
C VAL A 5 -2.58 -10.74 -4.42
N GLY A 6 -3.08 -9.71 -3.73
CA GLY A 6 -2.26 -8.85 -2.88
C GLY A 6 -1.41 -7.81 -3.62
N PHE A 7 -1.66 -7.58 -4.91
CA PHE A 7 -0.94 -6.57 -5.71
C PHE A 7 -1.43 -5.14 -5.49
N ILE A 8 -2.67 -4.99 -5.00
CA ILE A 8 -3.28 -3.70 -4.70
C ILE A 8 -3.77 -3.70 -3.25
N ALA A 9 -3.56 -2.59 -2.55
CA ALA A 9 -4.12 -2.31 -1.22
C ALA A 9 -5.19 -1.22 -1.30
N ARG A 10 -6.16 -1.28 -0.36
CA ARG A 10 -7.21 -0.27 -0.18
C ARG A 10 -6.69 0.82 0.76
N THR A 11 -6.99 2.07 0.44
CA THR A 11 -6.59 3.25 1.22
C THR A 11 -7.74 4.26 1.25
N PRO A 12 -7.78 5.21 2.20
CA PRO A 12 -8.82 6.24 2.23
C PRO A 12 -8.89 7.10 0.97
N ARG A 13 -7.77 7.26 0.25
CA ARG A 13 -7.69 8.04 -0.99
C ARG A 13 -7.87 7.19 -2.27
N GLY A 14 -8.13 5.89 -2.15
CA GLY A 14 -8.32 5.00 -3.30
C GLY A 14 -7.56 3.68 -3.20
N ARG A 15 -6.92 3.28 -4.30
CA ARG A 15 -6.21 2.00 -4.45
C ARG A 15 -4.74 2.25 -4.77
N VAL A 16 -3.85 1.52 -4.12
CA VAL A 16 -2.38 1.69 -4.26
C VAL A 16 -1.72 0.35 -4.56
N ALA A 17 -0.73 0.32 -5.45
CA ALA A 17 0.07 -0.87 -5.71
C ALA A 17 1.00 -1.22 -4.54
N THR A 18 1.05 -2.49 -4.18
CA THR A 18 1.97 -3.02 -3.16
C THR A 18 3.35 -3.28 -3.77
N ALA A 19 4.36 -3.50 -2.93
CA ALA A 19 5.69 -3.89 -3.41
C ALA A 19 5.64 -5.12 -4.32
N ALA A 20 4.79 -6.11 -4.00
CA ALA A 20 4.57 -7.28 -4.85
C ALA A 20 3.96 -6.91 -6.21
N GLY A 21 3.02 -5.96 -6.25
CA GLY A 21 2.48 -5.45 -7.51
C GLY A 21 3.53 -4.75 -8.37
N PHE A 22 4.41 -3.95 -7.78
CA PHE A 22 5.53 -3.32 -8.50
C PHE A 22 6.51 -4.36 -9.05
N GLN A 23 6.91 -5.32 -8.24
CA GLN A 23 7.82 -6.39 -8.67
C GLN A 23 7.24 -7.23 -9.82
N HIS A 24 5.93 -7.53 -9.77
CA HIS A 24 5.26 -8.26 -10.85
C HIS A 24 5.25 -7.48 -12.17
N MET A 25 5.24 -6.14 -12.11
CA MET A 25 5.34 -5.27 -13.29
C MET A 25 6.80 -5.04 -13.74
N GLY A 26 7.79 -5.64 -13.05
CA GLY A 26 9.21 -5.39 -13.31
C GLY A 26 9.67 -3.98 -12.90
N LEU A 27 8.91 -3.32 -12.02
CA LEU A 27 9.19 -1.97 -11.55
C LEU A 27 9.79 -2.00 -10.14
N VAL A 28 10.70 -1.07 -9.87
CA VAL A 28 11.19 -0.83 -8.51
C VAL A 28 10.10 -0.12 -7.72
N ALA A 29 9.65 -0.74 -6.64
CA ALA A 29 8.70 -0.11 -5.74
C ALA A 29 9.31 1.17 -5.16
N PRO A 30 8.56 2.29 -5.09
CA PRO A 30 9.09 3.52 -4.52
C PRO A 30 9.49 3.28 -3.06
N SER A 31 10.70 3.70 -2.67
CA SER A 31 11.21 3.53 -1.29
C SER A 31 10.29 4.18 -0.24
N LYS A 32 9.56 5.21 -0.67
CA LYS A 32 8.38 5.71 0.04
C LYS A 32 7.16 5.04 -0.60
N ALA A 33 6.83 3.84 -0.14
CA ALA A 33 5.54 3.23 -0.49
C ALA A 33 4.47 4.31 -0.24
N PRO A 34 3.55 4.59 -1.19
CA PRO A 34 2.51 5.56 -0.95
C PRO A 34 1.81 5.06 0.30
N SER A 35 1.98 5.80 1.40
CA SER A 35 1.49 5.41 2.72
C SER A 35 -0.01 5.40 2.63
N GLY A 36 -0.54 4.26 2.19
CA GLY A 36 -1.94 3.98 2.04
C GLY A 36 -2.54 3.71 3.40
N GLY A 37 -2.45 4.69 4.30
CA GLY A 37 -2.64 4.46 5.72
C GLY A 37 -1.52 3.58 6.27
N GLN A 38 -0.30 4.13 6.38
CA GLN A 38 0.39 3.89 7.63
C GLN A 38 -0.49 4.62 8.64
N GLY A 39 -1.49 3.90 9.17
CA GLY A 39 -2.11 4.32 10.40
C GLY A 39 -0.95 4.36 11.37
N SER A 40 -0.42 5.56 11.58
CA SER A 40 0.28 5.89 12.82
C SER A 40 -0.50 5.17 13.91
N PRO A 41 0.13 4.40 14.82
CA PRO A 41 -0.60 3.87 15.96
C PRO A 41 -1.31 5.07 16.56
N GLN A 42 -2.64 5.13 16.36
CA GLN A 42 -3.47 6.27 16.72
C GLN A 42 -3.06 6.57 18.14
N GLY A 43 -2.42 7.73 18.33
CA GLY A 43 -1.82 8.12 19.58
C GLY A 43 -2.88 7.89 20.65
N ARG A 44 -2.61 6.92 21.52
CA ARG A 44 -3.34 6.70 22.74
C ARG A 44 -3.12 7.95 23.58
N LEU A 45 -3.96 8.96 23.38
CA LEU A 45 -3.92 10.21 24.11
C LEU A 45 -5.37 10.57 24.46
N PHE A 46 -5.68 10.21 25.71
CA PHE A 46 -6.83 10.58 26.55
C PHE A 46 -8.19 9.98 26.16
#